data_AF-A0A453AF85-F1
#
_entry.id   AF-A0A453AF85-F1
#
_cell.length_a   1.000
_cell.length_b   1.000
_cell.length_c   1.000
_cell.angle_alpha   90.00
_cell.angle_beta   90.00
_cell.angle_gamma   90.00
#
_symmetry.space_group_name_H-M   'P 1'
#
loop_
_entity.id
_entity.type
_entity.pdbx_description
1 polymer ?
#
loop_
_entity_poly.entity_id
_entity_poly.type
_entity_poly.pdbx_seq_one_letter_code
_entity_poly.pdbx_strand_id
1 'polypeptide(L)'
;MQMNHICLCMIQSLPMLTRAGPWGGAGDYTTYKDELEESWRIQSMTIVQDQGIIAMFECTYVDLSGKRRTTGAWGASHGHRVLNKVCF
;
A
#
# COMPACT_ATOMS: atom_id res chain seq x y z
N MET A 1 42.37 -19.41 5.21
CA MET A 1 40.97 -19.71 5.57
C MET A 1 40.76 -19.25 7.00
N GLN A 2 39.98 -18.19 7.22
CA GLN A 2 39.09 -18.13 8.37
C GLN A 2 38.03 -17.07 8.03
N MET A 3 36.79 -17.54 8.14
CA MET A 3 35.56 -16.95 7.70
C MET A 3 34.95 -16.17 8.88
N ASN A 4 34.09 -15.20 8.57
CA ASN A 4 33.00 -14.71 9.43
C ASN A 4 33.29 -13.51 10.35
N HIS A 5 33.31 -12.31 9.76
CA HIS A 5 32.66 -11.16 10.39
C HIS A 5 31.24 -11.07 9.85
N ILE A 6 30.36 -11.93 10.37
CA ILE A 6 28.91 -11.78 10.16
C ILE A 6 28.52 -10.47 10.85
N CYS A 7 28.29 -9.45 10.05
CA CYS A 7 27.88 -8.14 10.49
C CYS A 7 26.50 -8.24 11.15
N LEU A 8 26.47 -8.23 12.48
CA LEU A 8 25.26 -8.26 13.32
C LEU A 8 24.38 -7.00 13.19
N CYS A 9 24.71 -6.04 12.31
CA CYS A 9 23.92 -4.82 12.12
C CYS A 9 22.59 -5.07 11.36
N MET A 10 22.37 -6.27 10.83
CA MET A 10 21.24 -6.60 9.95
C MET A 10 20.06 -7.30 10.65
N ILE A 11 19.99 -7.30 11.98
CA ILE A 11 18.72 -7.63 12.67
C ILE A 11 17.99 -6.31 12.94
N GLN A 12 17.72 -5.53 11.89
CA GLN A 12 16.62 -4.58 11.94
C GLN A 12 15.37 -5.45 11.92
N SER A 13 14.70 -5.58 13.06
CA SER A 13 13.37 -6.19 13.12
C SER A 13 12.50 -5.49 12.08
N LEU A 14 11.88 -6.25 11.18
CA LEU A 14 10.91 -5.70 10.25
C LEU A 14 9.86 -4.93 11.06
N PRO A 15 9.51 -3.69 10.66
CA PRO A 15 8.50 -2.92 11.35
C PRO A 15 7.21 -3.74 11.37
N MET A 16 6.69 -3.98 12.56
CA MET A 16 5.42 -4.67 12.71
C MET A 16 4.31 -3.74 12.22
N LEU A 17 3.76 -4.03 11.04
CA LEU A 17 2.63 -3.28 10.52
C LEU A 17 1.43 -3.47 11.45
N THR A 18 0.94 -2.37 12.00
CA THR A 18 -0.28 -2.36 12.82
C THR A 18 -1.43 -1.89 11.97
N ARG A 19 -2.49 -2.71 11.88
CA ARG A 19 -3.71 -2.33 11.17
C ARG A 19 -4.61 -1.50 12.08
N ALA A 20 -5.08 -0.37 11.58
CA ALA A 20 -6.13 0.44 12.19
C ALA A 20 -7.30 0.60 11.21
N GLY A 21 -8.53 0.51 11.70
CA GLY A 21 -9.74 0.50 10.88
C GLY A 21 -10.16 -0.91 10.41
N PRO A 22 -10.97 -1.02 9.34
CA PRO A 22 -11.43 0.04 8.44
C PRO A 22 -12.44 1.00 9.10
N TRP A 23 -12.58 2.20 8.53
CA TRP A 23 -13.65 3.14 8.87
C TRP A 23 -14.54 3.34 7.65
N GLY A 24 -15.82 2.96 7.76
CA GLY A 24 -16.75 3.02 6.65
C GLY A 24 -17.91 2.03 6.81
N GLY A 25 -18.65 1.82 5.73
CA GLY A 25 -19.73 0.84 5.68
C GLY A 25 -19.23 -0.61 5.74
N ALA A 26 -20.13 -1.53 6.10
CA ALA A 26 -19.82 -2.95 6.21
C ALA A 26 -19.85 -3.71 4.86
N GLY A 27 -19.37 -3.10 3.77
CA GLY A 27 -19.44 -3.63 2.40
C GLY A 27 -18.85 -5.04 2.22
N ASP A 28 -18.75 -5.51 0.98
CA ASP A 28 -18.21 -6.84 0.66
C ASP A 28 -16.71 -6.95 0.98
N TYR A 29 -16.39 -7.29 2.24
CA TYR A 29 -15.03 -7.52 2.74
C TYR A 29 -14.30 -8.74 2.16
N THR A 30 -14.85 -9.37 1.12
CA THR A 30 -14.28 -10.59 0.55
C THR A 30 -13.08 -10.26 -0.31
N THR A 31 -11.90 -10.41 0.29
CA THR A 31 -10.58 -10.50 -0.37
C THR A 31 -9.79 -9.20 -0.52
N TYR A 32 -9.58 -8.46 0.57
CA TYR A 32 -8.32 -7.73 0.69
C TYR A 32 -7.30 -8.74 1.23
N LYS A 33 -6.58 -9.42 0.34
CA LYS A 33 -5.30 -9.98 0.75
C LYS A 33 -4.48 -8.80 1.26
N ASP A 34 -3.83 -8.96 2.40
CA ASP A 34 -2.95 -7.93 2.96
C ASP A 34 -1.70 -7.78 2.05
N GLU A 35 -1.88 -7.24 0.85
CA GLU A 35 -0.83 -7.00 -0.14
C GLU A 35 0.20 -5.97 0.35
N LEU A 36 -0.14 -5.27 1.43
CA LEU A 36 0.68 -4.26 2.08
C LEU A 36 1.53 -4.80 3.24
N GLU A 37 1.46 -6.09 3.61
CA GLU A 37 2.30 -6.67 4.66
C GLU A 37 3.82 -6.54 4.38
N GLU A 38 4.18 -6.39 3.11
CA GLU A 38 5.57 -6.16 2.68
C GLU A 38 5.84 -4.71 2.29
N SER A 39 4.95 -3.76 2.60
CA SER A 39 5.12 -2.35 2.22
C SER A 39 6.10 -1.64 3.16
N TRP A 40 7.08 -0.95 2.58
CA TRP A 40 8.07 -0.16 3.33
C TRP A 40 7.80 1.35 3.25
N ARG A 41 7.56 1.86 2.03
CA ARG A 41 7.34 3.30 1.80
C ARG A 41 6.34 3.55 0.68
N ILE A 42 5.26 4.26 0.97
CA ILE A 42 4.33 4.77 -0.03
C ILE A 42 5.05 5.82 -0.88
N GLN A 43 4.91 5.73 -2.21
CA GLN A 43 5.45 6.68 -3.18
C GLN A 43 4.37 7.58 -3.79
N SER A 44 3.19 7.01 -4.07
CA SER A 44 2.07 7.79 -4.60
C SER A 44 0.75 7.13 -4.32
N MET A 45 -0.30 7.95 -4.26
CA MET A 45 -1.68 7.52 -4.17
C MET A 45 -2.49 8.23 -5.24
N THR A 46 -3.31 7.47 -5.96
CA THR A 46 -4.28 7.99 -6.92
C THR A 46 -5.67 7.80 -6.34
N ILE A 47 -6.45 8.87 -6.25
CA ILE A 47 -7.83 8.84 -5.78
C ILE A 47 -8.74 9.36 -6.89
N VAL A 48 -9.77 8.59 -7.20
CA VAL A 48 -10.87 9.00 -8.07
C VAL A 48 -12.08 9.30 -7.20
N GLN A 49 -12.60 10.50 -7.36
CA GLN A 49 -13.86 10.92 -6.74
C GLN A 49 -14.97 10.90 -7.79
N ASP A 50 -16.15 10.44 -7.39
CA ASP A 50 -17.38 10.53 -8.16
C ASP A 50 -18.50 10.99 -7.23
N GLN A 51 -19.23 12.04 -7.59
CA GLN A 51 -20.38 12.56 -6.82
C GLN A 51 -20.13 12.73 -5.30
N GLY A 52 -18.90 13.11 -4.90
CA GLY A 52 -18.55 13.34 -3.49
C GLY A 52 -18.14 12.10 -2.69
N ILE A 53 -18.07 10.93 -3.32
CA ILE A 53 -17.53 9.70 -2.72
C ILE A 53 -16.17 9.33 -3.34
N ILE A 54 -15.35 8.59 -2.59
CA ILE A 54 -14.18 7.92 -3.15
C ILE A 54 -14.69 6.71 -3.95
N ALA A 55 -14.66 6.83 -5.27
CA ALA A 55 -15.14 5.80 -6.19
C ALA A 55 -14.08 4.73 -6.45
N MET A 56 -12.81 5.15 -6.47
CA MET A 56 -11.67 4.25 -6.71
C MET A 56 -10.39 4.82 -6.09
N PHE A 57 -9.48 3.96 -5.64
CA PHE A 57 -8.12 4.36 -5.30
C PHE A 57 -7.08 3.30 -5.65
N GLU A 58 -5.84 3.74 -5.87
CA GLU A 58 -4.66 2.91 -6.18
C GLU A 58 -3.45 3.48 -5.42
N CYS A 59 -2.54 2.63 -4.98
CA CYS A 59 -1.32 3.03 -4.28
C CYS A 59 -0.08 2.42 -4.97
N THR A 60 0.99 3.20 -5.06
CA THR A 60 2.32 2.69 -5.39
C THR A 60 3.24 2.80 -4.17
N TYR A 61 4.02 1.76 -3.90
CA TYR A 61 4.92 1.70 -2.75
C TYR A 61 6.23 0.99 -3.11
N VAL A 62 7.24 1.13 -2.27
CA VAL A 62 8.45 0.30 -2.27
C VAL A 62 8.25 -0.80 -1.24
N ASP A 63 8.49 -2.04 -1.61
CA ASP A 63 8.43 -3.19 -0.71
C ASP A 63 9.73 -3.36 0.10
N LEU A 64 9.76 -4.32 1.03
CA LEU A 64 10.94 -4.63 1.84
C LEU A 64 12.17 -5.07 1.04
N SER A 65 11.99 -5.55 -0.20
CA SER A 65 13.08 -5.89 -1.12
C SER A 65 13.62 -4.67 -1.88
N GLY A 66 13.05 -3.48 -1.67
CA GLY A 66 13.37 -2.26 -2.40
C GLY A 66 12.70 -2.17 -3.76
N LYS A 67 11.78 -3.08 -4.11
CA LYS A 67 11.10 -3.10 -5.40
C LYS A 67 9.83 -2.26 -5.35
N ARG A 68 9.60 -1.46 -6.40
CA ARG A 68 8.36 -0.71 -6.58
C ARG A 68 7.20 -1.65 -6.91
N ARG A 69 6.10 -1.49 -6.20
CA ARG A 69 4.83 -2.22 -6.33
C ARG A 69 3.67 -1.25 -6.53
N THR A 70 2.60 -1.77 -7.13
CA THR A 70 1.32 -1.10 -7.26
C THR A 70 0.25 -2.05 -6.73
N THR A 71 -0.70 -1.52 -5.96
CA THR A 71 -1.83 -2.28 -5.39
C THR A 71 -3.14 -1.54 -5.60
N GLY A 72 -4.24 -2.29 -5.68
CA GLY A 72 -5.51 -1.85 -6.25
C GLY A 72 -5.57 -2.09 -7.77
N ALA A 73 -6.41 -1.37 -8.53
CA ALA A 73 -7.33 -0.34 -8.06
C ALA A 73 -8.53 -0.95 -7.31
N TRP A 74 -8.87 -0.39 -6.16
CA TRP A 74 -10.05 -0.80 -5.39
C TRP A 74 -11.21 0.15 -5.65
N GLY A 75 -12.39 -0.40 -5.95
CA GLY A 75 -13.57 0.34 -6.37
C GLY A 75 -13.74 0.38 -7.90
N ALA A 76 -14.65 1.22 -8.39
CA ALA A 76 -14.99 1.31 -9.80
C ALA A 76 -15.14 2.79 -10.24
N SER A 77 -14.47 3.18 -11.33
CA SER A 77 -14.62 4.52 -11.92
C SER A 77 -15.57 4.47 -13.13
N HIS A 78 -16.77 5.05 -13.02
CA HIS A 78 -17.78 5.08 -14.09
C HIS A 78 -17.53 6.20 -15.14
N GLY A 79 -16.28 6.45 -15.51
CA GLY A 79 -15.93 7.38 -16.59
C GLY A 79 -15.85 8.87 -16.21
N HIS A 80 -16.32 9.29 -15.04
CA HIS A 80 -16.07 10.63 -14.51
C HIS A 80 -14.74 10.65 -13.73
N ARG A 81 -13.81 11.55 -14.06
CA ARG A 81 -12.44 11.54 -13.52
C ARG A 81 -11.99 12.91 -13.06
N VAL A 82 -12.18 13.20 -11.77
CA VAL A 82 -11.22 14.05 -11.06
C VAL A 82 -10.15 13.11 -10.51
N LEU A 83 -9.00 13.07 -11.19
CA LEU A 83 -7.84 12.30 -10.77
C LEU A 83 -6.97 13.16 -9.88
N ASN A 84 -6.96 12.85 -8.59
CA ASN A 84 -6.03 13.46 -7.66
C ASN A 84 -4.89 12.46 -7.42
N LYS A 85 -3.69 12.81 -7.87
CA LYS A 85 -2.47 12.05 -7.58
C LYS A 85 -1.62 12.82 -6.58
N VAL A 86 -1.31 12.16 -5.46
CA VAL A 86 -0.40 12.67 -4.45
C VAL A 86 0.88 11.84 -4.50
N CYS A 87 2.04 12.51 -4.43
CA CYS A 87 3.37 11.89 -4.42
C CYS A 87 4.10 12.26 -3.11
N PHE A 88 4.91 11.34 -2.58
CA PHE A 88 5.61 11.45 -1.29
C PHE A 88 7.12 11.14 -1.40
#